data_AF-A0A424MB02-F1
#
_entry.id   AF-A0A424MB02-F1
#
_cell.length_a   1.000
_cell.length_b   1.000
_cell.length_c   1.000
_cell.angle_alpha   90.00
_cell.angle_beta   90.00
_cell.angle_gamma   90.00
#
_symmetry.space_group_name_H-M   'P 1'
#
loop_
_entity.id
_entity.type
_entity.pdbx_description
1 polymer ?
#
loop_
_entity_poly.entity_id
_entity_poly.type
_entity_poly.pdbx_seq_one_letter_code
_entity_poly.pdbx_strand_id
1 'polypeptide(L)'
;MSKNLGKYKQELQTRECLVQAIYQYIFHESNLNSLMDQFLKENTPKKINFNYFTQRLKNIFEQSDDLKEITRDLKNNEDENLEMIDEAILWLGIVEIRANELAHPVIIDECIRLAKKFSNPNSYKFINAKLDDWLKTNQAEWLKKNS
;
A
#
# COMPACT_ATOMS: atom_id res chain seq x y z
N MET A 1 19.72 13.34 0.33
CA MET A 1 20.27 12.79 -0.92
C MET A 1 19.11 12.24 -1.74
N SER A 2 18.85 12.80 -2.92
CA SER A 2 17.89 12.27 -3.87
C SER A 2 18.35 10.89 -4.32
N LYS A 3 17.74 9.82 -3.77
CA LYS A 3 17.95 8.46 -4.27
C LYS A 3 17.65 8.49 -5.77
N ASN A 4 18.58 8.04 -6.60
CA ASN A 4 18.35 7.96 -8.05
C ASN A 4 17.30 6.87 -8.31
N LEU A 5 16.04 7.29 -8.31
CA LEU A 5 14.87 6.45 -8.54
C LEU A 5 14.87 5.79 -9.92
N GLY A 6 15.70 6.27 -10.86
CA GLY A 6 15.87 5.67 -12.18
C GLY A 6 16.35 4.22 -12.15
N LYS A 7 17.09 3.82 -11.10
CA LYS A 7 17.53 2.42 -10.92
C LYS A 7 16.39 1.48 -10.51
N TYR A 8 15.34 2.00 -9.87
CA TYR A 8 14.25 1.20 -9.29
C TYR A 8 12.92 1.40 -10.04
N LYS A 9 13.01 1.78 -11.32
CA LYS A 9 11.84 2.16 -12.13
C LYS A 9 10.79 1.05 -12.16
N GLN A 10 11.21 -0.21 -12.18
CA GLN A 10 10.29 -1.36 -12.21
C GLN A 10 9.51 -1.48 -10.90
N GLU A 11 10.17 -1.34 -9.75
CA GLU A 11 9.56 -1.41 -8.42
C GLU A 11 8.58 -0.25 -8.19
N LEU A 12 8.97 0.96 -8.61
CA LEU A 12 8.10 2.14 -8.52
C LEU A 12 6.81 1.93 -9.33
N GLN A 13 6.94 1.45 -10.57
CA GLN A 13 5.79 1.17 -11.44
C GLN A 13 4.95 0.00 -10.91
N THR A 14 5.57 -0.98 -10.27
CA THR A 14 4.83 -2.10 -9.67
C THR A 14 3.96 -1.64 -8.51
N ARG A 15 4.48 -0.79 -7.63
CA ARG A 15 3.69 -0.19 -6.53
C ARG A 15 2.54 0.67 -7.05
N GLU A 16 2.77 1.41 -8.13
CA GLU A 16 1.71 2.20 -8.77
C GLU A 16 0.58 1.30 -9.28
N CYS A 17 0.90 0.18 -9.93
CA CYS A 17 -0.10 -0.80 -10.33
C CYS A 17 -0.81 -1.43 -9.13
N LEU A 18 -0.10 -1.72 -8.03
CA LEU A 18 -0.70 -2.25 -6.82
C LEU A 18 -1.73 -1.27 -6.23
N VAL A 19 -1.39 0.00 -6.08
CA VAL A 19 -2.34 1.02 -5.58
C VAL A 19 -3.59 1.10 -6.47
N GLN A 20 -3.41 1.07 -7.80
CA GLN A 20 -4.55 1.08 -8.72
C GLN A 20 -5.43 -0.17 -8.56
N ALA A 21 -4.83 -1.34 -8.41
CA ALA A 21 -5.56 -2.59 -8.19
C ALA A 21 -6.32 -2.57 -6.86
N ILE A 22 -5.69 -2.09 -5.78
CA ILE A 22 -6.33 -1.94 -4.47
C ILE A 22 -7.49 -0.95 -4.54
N TYR A 23 -7.29 0.21 -5.18
CA TYR A 23 -8.33 1.21 -5.36
C TYR A 23 -9.55 0.63 -6.09
N GLN A 24 -9.32 -0.12 -7.19
CA GLN A 24 -10.40 -0.79 -7.91
C GLN A 24 -11.14 -1.79 -7.02
N TYR A 25 -10.41 -2.56 -6.20
CA TYR A 25 -11.00 -3.51 -5.26
C TYR A 25 -11.84 -2.83 -4.16
N ILE A 26 -11.37 -1.71 -3.59
CA ILE A 26 -12.11 -0.92 -2.60
C ILE A 26 -13.38 -0.31 -3.22
N PHE A 27 -13.25 0.24 -4.43
CA PHE A 27 -14.37 0.84 -5.15
C PHE A 27 -15.44 -0.18 -5.54
N HIS A 28 -15.01 -1.38 -5.94
CA HIS A 28 -15.87 -2.46 -6.34
C HIS A 28 -15.24 -3.81 -6.00
N GLU A 29 -15.95 -4.64 -5.22
CA GLU A 29 -15.48 -5.96 -4.81
C GLU A 29 -15.25 -6.86 -6.03
N SER A 30 -13.99 -6.86 -6.46
CA SER A 30 -13.53 -7.55 -7.66
C SER A 30 -12.83 -8.84 -7.24
N ASN A 31 -12.95 -9.90 -8.04
CA ASN A 31 -12.26 -11.15 -7.75
C ASN A 31 -10.75 -11.02 -8.02
N LEU A 32 -9.92 -11.55 -7.10
CA LEU A 32 -8.45 -11.56 -7.20
C LEU A 32 -7.94 -12.02 -8.57
N ASN A 33 -8.46 -13.12 -9.10
CA ASN A 33 -7.98 -13.69 -10.35
C ASN A 33 -8.27 -12.76 -11.53
N SER A 34 -9.48 -12.19 -11.59
CA SER A 34 -9.86 -11.24 -12.64
C SER A 34 -8.98 -9.99 -12.60
N LEU A 35 -8.73 -9.45 -11.42
CA LEU A 35 -7.91 -8.26 -11.24
C LEU A 35 -6.43 -8.55 -11.60
N MET A 36 -5.92 -9.69 -11.18
CA MET A 36 -4.58 -10.14 -11.52
C MET A 36 -4.41 -10.31 -13.04
N ASP A 37 -5.33 -11.02 -13.70
CA ASP A 37 -5.28 -11.25 -15.14
C ASP A 37 -5.34 -9.94 -15.93
N GLN A 38 -6.20 -9.01 -15.52
CA GLN A 38 -6.29 -7.68 -16.13
C GLN A 38 -4.95 -6.95 -16.07
N PHE A 39 -4.38 -6.78 -14.87
CA PHE A 39 -3.16 -6.00 -14.69
C PHE A 39 -1.93 -6.65 -15.34
N LEU A 40 -1.87 -7.99 -15.37
CA LEU A 40 -0.79 -8.72 -16.06
C LEU A 40 -0.91 -8.62 -17.58
N LYS A 41 -2.14 -8.57 -18.12
CA LYS A 41 -2.38 -8.38 -19.57
C LYS A 41 -2.10 -6.95 -20.04
N GLU A 42 -2.36 -5.95 -19.20
CA GLU A 42 -2.16 -4.53 -19.51
C GLU A 42 -0.71 -4.06 -19.31
N ASN A 43 0.15 -4.87 -18.70
CA ASN A 43 1.53 -4.53 -18.41
C ASN A 43 2.51 -5.56 -18.99
N THR A 44 3.81 -5.26 -18.86
CA THR A 44 4.87 -6.17 -19.31
C THR A 44 5.85 -6.44 -18.17
N PRO A 45 6.51 -7.61 -18.14
CA PRO A 45 7.53 -7.92 -17.15
C PRO A 45 8.73 -6.97 -17.17
N LYS A 46 8.96 -6.22 -18.26
CA LYS A 46 10.01 -5.19 -18.34
C LYS A 46 9.62 -3.90 -17.60
N LYS A 47 8.32 -3.64 -17.47
CA LYS A 47 7.76 -2.42 -16.88
C LYS A 47 7.46 -2.61 -15.40
N ILE A 48 6.87 -3.74 -15.02
CA ILE A 48 6.57 -4.08 -13.63
C ILE A 48 7.11 -5.46 -13.30
N ASN A 49 7.35 -5.71 -12.02
CA ASN A 49 7.76 -7.01 -11.52
C ASN A 49 6.49 -7.85 -11.27
N PHE A 50 6.19 -8.79 -12.17
CA PHE A 50 4.99 -9.64 -12.09
C PHE A 50 4.96 -10.49 -10.82
N ASN A 51 6.11 -11.03 -10.40
CA ASN A 51 6.17 -11.84 -9.19
C ASN A 51 5.85 -11.00 -7.95
N TYR A 52 6.45 -9.81 -7.85
CA TYR A 52 6.17 -8.88 -6.75
C TYR A 52 4.69 -8.45 -6.74
N PHE A 53 4.16 -8.07 -7.90
CA PHE A 53 2.76 -7.68 -8.06
C PHE A 53 1.81 -8.79 -7.59
N THR A 54 1.98 -10.00 -8.13
CA THR A 54 1.12 -11.15 -7.81
C THR A 54 1.17 -11.53 -6.34
N GLN A 55 2.37 -11.59 -5.75
CA GLN A 55 2.51 -11.93 -4.33
C GLN A 55 1.84 -10.87 -3.44
N ARG A 56 2.09 -9.58 -3.71
CA ARG A 56 1.49 -8.51 -2.91
C ARG A 56 -0.02 -8.43 -3.06
N LEU A 57 -0.55 -8.58 -4.28
CA LEU A 57 -1.99 -8.56 -4.49
C LEU A 57 -2.69 -9.72 -3.75
N LYS A 58 -2.09 -10.91 -3.73
CA LYS A 58 -2.59 -12.03 -2.91
C LYS A 58 -2.61 -11.67 -1.42
N ASN A 59 -1.49 -11.18 -0.89
CA ASN A 59 -1.40 -10.79 0.52
C ASN A 59 -2.43 -9.73 0.92
N ILE A 60 -2.74 -8.80 0.02
CA ILE A 60 -3.78 -7.77 0.23
C ILE A 60 -5.16 -8.42 0.35
N PHE A 61 -5.51 -9.33 -0.57
CA PHE A 61 -6.80 -10.04 -0.53
C PHE A 61 -6.92 -10.95 0.70
N GLU A 62 -5.85 -11.61 1.10
CA GLU A 62 -5.82 -12.46 2.31
C GLU A 62 -6.00 -11.64 3.60
N GLN A 63 -5.61 -10.36 3.58
CA GLN A 63 -5.69 -9.45 4.73
C GLN A 63 -6.82 -8.42 4.59
N SER A 64 -7.70 -8.53 3.59
CA SER A 64 -8.62 -7.45 3.23
C SER A 64 -9.59 -7.07 4.35
N ASP A 65 -10.08 -8.05 5.11
CA ASP A 65 -11.05 -7.80 6.18
C ASP A 65 -10.39 -7.05 7.36
N ASP A 66 -9.19 -7.47 7.76
CA ASP A 66 -8.39 -6.77 8.78
C ASP A 66 -7.97 -5.36 8.31
N LEU A 67 -7.60 -5.20 7.04
CA LEU A 67 -7.28 -3.89 6.46
C LEU A 67 -8.51 -2.96 6.47
N LYS A 68 -9.70 -3.48 6.15
CA LYS A 68 -10.98 -2.74 6.23
C LYS A 68 -11.28 -2.30 7.66
N GLU A 69 -11.01 -3.12 8.66
CA GLU A 69 -11.19 -2.76 10.08
C GLU A 69 -10.22 -1.66 10.49
N ILE A 70 -8.93 -1.81 10.19
CA ILE A 70 -7.90 -0.80 10.50
C ILE A 70 -8.27 0.55 9.89
N THR A 71 -8.66 0.60 8.61
CA THR A 71 -8.97 1.87 7.96
C THR A 71 -10.32 2.44 8.37
N ARG A 72 -11.27 1.62 8.81
CA ARG A 72 -12.52 2.09 9.43
C ARG A 72 -12.26 2.79 10.77
N ASP A 73 -11.41 2.22 11.61
CA ASP A 73 -11.05 2.85 12.89
C ASP A 73 -10.32 4.17 12.69
N LEU A 74 -9.45 4.25 11.67
CA LEU A 74 -8.82 5.51 11.28
C LEU A 74 -9.83 6.58 10.86
N LYS A 75 -10.90 6.22 10.12
CA LYS A 75 -11.99 7.13 9.71
C LYS A 75 -12.78 7.66 10.90
N ASN A 76 -13.08 6.80 11.88
CA ASN A 76 -13.91 7.16 13.03
C ASN A 76 -13.20 8.12 14.01
N ASN A 77 -11.87 8.12 14.04
CA ASN A 77 -11.10 8.87 15.03
C ASN A 77 -10.78 10.32 14.64
N GLU A 78 -10.94 10.74 13.38
CA GLU A 78 -10.37 12.01 12.93
C GLU A 78 -11.33 13.06 12.35
N ASP A 79 -12.65 12.84 12.30
CA ASP A 79 -13.59 13.73 11.59
C ASP A 79 -13.18 14.07 10.13
N GLU A 80 -12.14 13.42 9.61
CA GLU A 80 -11.58 13.59 8.27
C GLU A 80 -12.05 12.45 7.36
N ASN A 81 -12.55 12.82 6.18
CA ASN A 81 -12.93 11.85 5.16
C ASN A 81 -11.68 11.24 4.52
N LEU A 82 -11.33 10.01 4.91
CA LEU A 82 -10.31 9.22 4.21
C LEU A 82 -10.78 8.92 2.78
N GLU A 83 -10.10 9.50 1.79
CA GLU A 83 -10.35 9.20 0.38
C GLU A 83 -9.96 7.75 0.06
N MET A 84 -10.70 7.11 -0.86
CA MET A 84 -10.42 5.71 -1.26
C MET A 84 -9.00 5.52 -1.81
N ILE A 85 -8.41 6.54 -2.43
CA ILE A 85 -7.03 6.47 -2.93
C ILE A 85 -6.01 6.49 -1.78
N ASP A 86 -6.27 7.27 -0.74
CA ASP A 86 -5.44 7.30 0.47
C ASP A 86 -5.57 5.97 1.23
N GLU A 87 -6.78 5.42 1.31
CA GLU A 87 -7.04 4.09 1.84
C GLU A 87 -6.25 3.00 1.11
N ALA A 88 -6.24 3.03 -0.23
CA ALA A 88 -5.47 2.09 -1.04
C ALA A 88 -3.95 2.17 -0.79
N ILE A 89 -3.43 3.39 -0.59
CA ILE A 89 -2.01 3.62 -0.28
C ILE A 89 -1.67 3.11 1.13
N LEU A 90 -2.55 3.33 2.11
CA LEU A 90 -2.38 2.81 3.47
C LEU A 90 -2.36 1.28 3.48
N TRP A 91 -3.28 0.65 2.75
CA TRP A 91 -3.32 -0.82 2.64
C TRP A 91 -2.02 -1.38 2.09
N LEU A 92 -1.48 -0.79 1.01
CA LEU A 92 -0.19 -1.20 0.47
C LEU A 92 0.93 -1.03 1.50
N GLY A 93 0.99 0.12 2.18
CA GLY A 93 2.00 0.40 3.19
C GLY A 93 1.97 -0.59 4.35
N ILE A 94 0.79 -0.87 4.89
CA ILE A 94 0.59 -1.83 5.98
C ILE A 94 1.03 -3.24 5.56
N VAL A 95 0.61 -3.70 4.38
CA VAL A 95 1.00 -5.03 3.88
C VAL A 95 2.50 -5.13 3.63
N GLU A 96 3.14 -4.10 3.08
CA GLU A 96 4.60 -4.09 2.86
C GLU A 96 5.37 -4.06 4.19
N ILE A 97 4.87 -3.32 5.20
CA ILE A 97 5.48 -3.29 6.54
C ILE A 97 5.37 -4.68 7.18
N ARG A 98 4.19 -5.31 7.13
CA ARG A 98 3.98 -6.66 7.67
C ARG A 98 4.83 -7.72 6.97
N ALA A 99 5.11 -7.56 5.68
CA ALA A 99 6.00 -8.47 4.96
C ALA A 99 7.45 -8.38 5.45
N ASN A 100 7.86 -7.26 6.04
CA ASN A 100 9.19 -7.02 6.62
C ASN A 100 10.37 -7.33 5.66
N GLU A 101 10.17 -7.10 4.37
CA GLU A 101 11.19 -7.31 3.33
C GLU A 101 12.03 -6.05 3.04
N LEU A 102 11.52 -4.87 3.44
CA LEU A 102 12.18 -3.57 3.26
C LEU A 102 12.10 -2.77 4.57
N ALA A 103 13.08 -1.91 4.79
CA ALA A 103 13.10 -1.04 5.96
C ALA A 103 11.87 -0.10 5.97
N HIS A 104 11.19 0.02 7.11
CA HIS A 104 9.96 0.82 7.23
C HIS A 104 10.07 2.25 6.66
N PRO A 105 11.18 3.00 6.86
CA PRO A 105 11.31 4.34 6.27
C PRO A 105 11.26 4.34 4.74
N VAL A 106 11.74 3.27 4.08
CA VAL A 106 11.66 3.14 2.62
C VAL A 106 10.22 2.92 2.17
N ILE A 107 9.44 2.12 2.91
CA ILE A 107 8.04 1.87 2.61
C ILE A 107 7.23 3.17 2.79
N ILE A 108 7.45 3.89 3.89
CA ILE A 108 6.80 5.18 4.16
C ILE A 108 7.15 6.21 3.08
N ASP A 109 8.43 6.34 2.70
CA ASP A 109 8.86 7.23 1.60
C ASP A 109 8.11 6.92 0.29
N GLU A 110 7.90 5.64 -0.02
CA GLU A 110 7.16 5.21 -1.21
C GLU A 110 5.65 5.50 -1.11
N CYS A 111 5.03 5.29 0.06
CA CYS A 111 3.64 5.67 0.30
C CYS A 111 3.44 7.19 0.15
N ILE A 112 4.36 8.02 0.65
CA ILE A 112 4.35 9.48 0.45
C ILE A 112 4.48 9.82 -1.03
N ARG A 113 5.38 9.15 -1.76
CA ARG A 113 5.53 9.35 -3.20
C ARG A 113 4.24 9.00 -3.97
N LEU A 114 3.58 7.90 -3.60
CA LEU A 114 2.31 7.48 -4.19
C LEU A 114 1.19 8.48 -3.88
N ALA A 115 1.11 8.98 -2.64
CA ALA A 115 0.15 10.01 -2.25
C ALA A 115 0.33 11.30 -3.05
N LYS A 116 1.58 11.76 -3.21
CA LYS A 116 1.90 12.92 -4.07
C LYS A 116 1.56 12.71 -5.54
N LYS A 117 1.52 11.45 -6.00
CA LYS A 117 1.25 11.09 -7.39
C LYS A 117 -0.25 10.97 -7.68
N PHE A 118 -1.01 10.34 -6.79
CA PHE A 118 -2.38 9.93 -7.05
C PHE A 118 -3.43 10.67 -6.22
N SER A 119 -3.02 11.25 -5.09
CA SER A 119 -3.93 11.88 -4.13
C SER A 119 -3.74 13.40 -4.09
N ASN A 120 -4.45 14.06 -3.19
CA ASN A 120 -4.38 15.50 -3.02
C ASN A 120 -2.99 15.96 -2.55
N PRO A 121 -2.58 17.20 -2.89
CA PRO A 121 -1.26 17.72 -2.51
C PRO A 121 -0.98 17.72 -1.01
N ASN A 122 -2.00 17.63 -0.15
CA ASN A 122 -1.86 17.59 1.31
C ASN A 122 -1.95 16.17 1.91
N SER A 123 -2.43 15.17 1.15
CA SER A 123 -2.66 13.81 1.68
C SER A 123 -1.39 13.09 2.13
N TYR A 124 -0.22 13.46 1.58
CA TYR A 124 1.04 12.81 1.99
C TYR A 124 1.37 13.01 3.48
N LYS A 125 0.95 14.13 4.10
CA LYS A 125 1.17 14.38 5.53
C LYS A 125 0.33 13.44 6.38
N PHE A 126 -0.93 13.29 5.99
CA PHE A 126 -1.88 12.36 6.59
C PHE A 126 -1.36 10.91 6.48
N ILE A 127 -1.00 10.46 5.27
CA ILE A 127 -0.47 9.11 5.05
C ILE A 127 0.77 8.84 5.91
N ASN A 128 1.72 9.78 5.98
CA ASN A 128 2.89 9.63 6.83
C ASN A 128 2.51 9.48 8.31
N ALA A 129 1.67 10.39 8.82
CA ALA A 129 1.25 10.38 10.21
C ALA A 129 0.54 9.06 10.58
N LYS A 130 -0.35 8.56 9.71
CA LYS A 130 -1.08 7.31 9.95
C LYS A 130 -0.20 6.08 9.92
N LEU A 131 0.73 5.97 8.98
CA LEU A 131 1.65 4.83 8.95
C LEU A 131 2.58 4.85 10.17
N ASP A 132 3.07 6.02 10.59
CA ASP A 132 3.89 6.17 11.79
C ASP A 132 3.12 5.78 13.07
N ASP A 133 1.86 6.19 13.20
CA ASP A 133 1.01 5.88 14.35
C ASP A 133 0.65 4.38 14.41
N TRP A 134 0.26 3.81 13.27
CA TRP A 134 0.00 2.38 13.14
C TRP A 134 1.25 1.56 13.48
N LEU A 135 2.43 1.96 13.00
CA LEU A 135 3.70 1.32 13.33
C LEU A 135 4.00 1.33 14.84
N LYS A 136 3.78 2.46 15.52
CA LYS A 136 4.03 2.57 16.97
C LYS A 136 3.09 1.67 17.78
N THR A 137 1.82 1.66 17.41
CA THR A 137 0.79 0.84 18.08
C THR A 137 1.08 -0.65 17.88
N ASN A 138 1.46 -1.04 16.66
CA ASN A 138 1.62 -2.45 16.32
C ASN A 138 3.05 -2.99 16.56
N GLN A 139 4.05 -2.13 16.76
CA GLN A 139 5.41 -2.55 17.17
C GLN A 139 5.39 -3.42 18.45
N ALA A 140 4.48 -3.12 19.39
CA ALA A 140 4.35 -3.86 20.64
C ALA A 140 3.85 -5.30 20.43
N GLU A 141 3.03 -5.55 19.41
CA GLU A 141 2.55 -6.90 19.09
C GLU A 141 3.61 -7.74 18.36
N TRP A 142 4.42 -7.10 17.52
CA TRP A 142 5.49 -7.76 16.77
C TRP A 142 6.68 -8.16 17.64
N LEU A 143 7.02 -7.36 18.66
CA LEU A 143 8.03 -7.73 19.66
C LEU A 143 7.56 -8.93 20.49
N LYS A 144 6.28 -9.03 20.83
CA LYS A 144 5.72 -10.15 21.59
C LYS A 144 5.68 -11.47 20.82
N LYS A 145 5.54 -11.44 19.48
CA LYS A 145 5.54 -12.65 18.64
C LYS A 145 6.94 -13.21 18.34
N ASN A 146 7.98 -12.40 18.55
CA ASN A 146 9.39 -12.76 18.30
C ASN A 146 10.25 -12.75 19.58
N SER A 147 9.63 -12.70 20.76
CA SER A 147 10.24 -12.92 22.08
C SER A 147 9.80 -14.26 22.63
#